data_AF-A0A6C0J9D1-F1
#
_entry.id   AF-A0A6C0J9D1-F1
#
_cell.length_a   1.000
_cell.length_b   1.000
_cell.length_c   1.000
_cell.angle_alpha   90.00
_cell.angle_beta   90.00
_cell.angle_gamma   90.00
#
_symmetry.space_group_name_H-M   'P 1'
#
loop_
_entity.id
_entity.type
_entity.pdbx_description
1 polymer ?
#
loop_
_entity_poly.entity_id
_entity_poly.type
_entity_poly.pdbx_seq_one_letter_code
_entity_poly.pdbx_strand_id
1 'polypeptide(L)'
;MDIKKTIETIRDTPTNFPPISLYDLPSTLDYDCRLNNTSQKVALHKGQRKLFNALMYFLTRYTNPNTSYTLLYIGAGSGGTNIRPVSLLFSNIKFILYDSEPIRIKQSNNIKMVNSLFTQNHIEQYKNIKNLLIFSDIRNINPRTKTVTETNVRKDLTLQQDIIKKTNPAAWCVKFRVPYVTASNEKTKQYIYLDGDPILQCYAKIGSGETRLMSDKIEDKKWTLKDYENRMFFLNIVLREWQYYKNTSEDVKDGDHCFDCSLEEFFCGEFIEKYGSMSGKFETVAEMRNWISKQDGTLSLYNEAGYYIDSKKQKKYWNVEHKTTEYSYKKTDKHGDLPYKRDVKTYLKYADIKEITLENILKYSDINEKYTPELKKIIKAEEDLLKQSITHKSMGDTNYEEMEFVGDGLLDLYIKEFVSEYYSGEVAAKSSISTMFSSGEQATEIFSKKLSIKEILCAHIEEDEEKILEDAFEAYLYALKKILDKCFNDATGYLLCKHIMYSLLKPVDISGIYKHKVFPPKTRLKELFDEQQSLNKNTETNYWNFNNTYKIYDAKGDIIRSKELKEWDKTQLTIRLDFPERFMISVPSYTETGPQKQVEMNACLAFLEFFSNRGYVLKPKEKYFYNRVK
;
A
#
# COMPACT_ATOMS: atom_id res chain seq x y z
N MET A 1 16.30 7.18 -20.24
CA MET A 1 15.96 8.61 -20.13
C MET A 1 16.36 9.08 -18.73
N ASP A 2 17.03 10.23 -18.59
CA ASP A 2 17.31 10.81 -17.28
C ASP A 2 16.02 11.48 -16.77
N ILE A 3 15.34 10.83 -15.84
CA ILE A 3 14.02 11.26 -15.35
C ILE A 3 14.08 12.64 -14.69
N LYS A 4 15.19 12.97 -14.00
CA LYS A 4 15.36 14.27 -13.34
C LYS A 4 15.40 15.38 -14.38
N LYS A 5 16.29 15.23 -15.36
CA LYS A 5 16.42 16.21 -16.45
C LYS A 5 15.12 16.36 -17.23
N THR A 6 14.39 15.27 -17.45
CA THR A 6 13.09 15.28 -18.12
C THR A 6 12.04 16.05 -17.32
N ILE A 7 11.94 15.81 -16.01
CA ILE A 7 11.02 16.54 -15.12
C ILE A 7 11.37 18.03 -15.11
N GLU A 8 12.66 18.39 -14.97
CA GLU A 8 13.12 19.78 -14.99
C GLU A 8 12.73 20.48 -16.30
N THR A 9 12.94 19.82 -17.45
CA THR A 9 12.59 20.37 -18.77
C THR A 9 11.09 20.60 -18.93
N ILE A 10 10.26 19.64 -18.51
CA ILE A 10 8.80 19.68 -18.61
C ILE A 10 8.22 20.76 -17.70
N ARG A 11 8.73 20.85 -16.47
CA ARG A 11 8.29 21.86 -15.49
C ARG A 11 8.51 23.27 -16.00
N ASP A 12 9.63 23.50 -16.68
CA ASP A 12 10.01 24.83 -17.15
C ASP A 12 9.38 25.18 -18.52
N THR A 13 8.62 24.26 -19.13
CA THR A 13 7.97 24.44 -20.43
C THR A 13 6.45 24.29 -20.33
N PRO A 14 5.70 25.35 -19.95
CA PRO A 14 4.24 25.34 -19.94
C PRO A 14 3.65 24.95 -21.30
N THR A 15 2.66 24.07 -21.31
CA THR A 15 1.92 23.68 -22.51
C THR A 15 0.48 24.19 -22.46
N ASN A 16 -0.15 24.37 -23.62
CA ASN A 16 -1.55 24.84 -23.67
C ASN A 16 -2.54 23.69 -23.52
N PHE A 17 -2.17 22.48 -23.96
CA PHE A 17 -3.08 21.34 -24.00
C PHE A 17 -2.41 20.08 -23.45
N PRO A 18 -3.11 19.29 -22.63
CA PRO A 18 -2.66 17.96 -22.26
C PRO A 18 -2.77 16.99 -23.43
N PRO A 19 -1.94 15.93 -23.48
CA PRO A 19 -2.17 14.82 -24.38
C PRO A 19 -3.55 14.20 -24.08
N ILE A 20 -4.30 13.90 -25.15
CA ILE A 20 -5.69 13.42 -25.06
C ILE A 20 -5.72 11.89 -25.13
N SER A 21 -4.87 11.32 -25.98
CA SER A 21 -4.69 9.89 -26.18
C SER A 21 -3.27 9.44 -25.82
N LEU A 22 -3.09 8.13 -25.67
CA LEU A 22 -1.77 7.52 -25.49
C LEU A 22 -0.78 7.88 -26.62
N TYR A 23 -1.28 8.11 -27.84
CA TYR A 23 -0.46 8.41 -29.01
C TYR A 23 0.07 9.86 -28.97
N ASP A 24 -0.59 10.75 -28.25
CA ASP A 24 -0.18 12.16 -28.10
C ASP A 24 0.94 12.33 -27.06
N LEU A 25 1.31 11.26 -26.34
CA LEU A 25 2.36 11.32 -25.35
C LEU A 25 3.73 11.58 -26.00
N PRO A 26 4.47 12.61 -25.55
CA PRO A 26 5.69 13.06 -26.22
C PRO A 26 6.88 12.13 -26.01
N SER A 27 6.81 11.20 -25.06
CA SER A 27 7.89 10.28 -24.72
C SER A 27 7.35 9.01 -24.06
N THR A 28 8.28 8.08 -23.79
CA THR A 28 8.08 6.89 -22.97
C THR A 28 9.10 6.88 -21.82
N LEU A 29 8.80 6.16 -20.75
CA LEU A 29 9.71 5.93 -19.63
C LEU A 29 9.63 4.45 -19.30
N ASP A 30 10.77 3.76 -19.21
CA ASP A 30 10.78 2.36 -18.82
C ASP A 30 10.12 2.19 -17.44
N TYR A 31 9.17 1.27 -17.36
CA TYR A 31 8.41 1.03 -16.14
C TYR A 31 9.33 0.70 -14.95
N ASP A 32 9.10 1.39 -13.85
CA ASP A 32 9.76 1.16 -12.57
C ASP A 32 8.70 1.10 -11.46
N CYS A 33 8.44 -0.11 -11.00
CA CYS A 33 7.57 -0.44 -9.85
C CYS A 33 7.81 0.45 -8.63
N ARG A 34 9.06 0.84 -8.34
CA ARG A 34 9.45 1.57 -7.12
C ARG A 34 8.91 2.98 -7.16
N LEU A 35 9.12 3.65 -8.30
CA LEU A 35 8.52 4.95 -8.62
C LEU A 35 7.00 4.85 -8.72
N ASN A 36 6.44 3.69 -9.07
CA ASN A 36 4.99 3.54 -9.12
C ASN A 36 4.35 3.51 -7.71
N ASN A 37 5.05 2.93 -6.73
CA ASN A 37 4.57 2.67 -5.38
C ASN A 37 4.83 3.81 -4.38
N THR A 38 5.51 4.89 -4.77
CA THR A 38 5.80 6.01 -3.85
C THR A 38 4.51 6.61 -3.29
N SER A 39 4.34 6.54 -1.97
CA SER A 39 3.17 7.03 -1.22
C SER A 39 2.96 8.54 -1.28
N GLN A 40 3.87 9.27 -1.92
CA GLN A 40 3.89 10.74 -1.95
C GLN A 40 3.15 11.36 -3.15
N LYS A 41 2.53 10.59 -4.04
CA LYS A 41 1.90 11.13 -5.24
C LYS A 41 0.64 11.96 -4.92
N VAL A 42 0.47 13.08 -5.63
CA VAL A 42 -0.60 14.08 -5.32
C VAL A 42 -1.88 13.81 -6.09
N ALA A 43 -1.79 13.09 -7.21
CA ALA A 43 -2.92 12.90 -8.11
C ALA A 43 -4.15 12.36 -7.37
N LEU A 44 -5.20 13.17 -7.34
CA LEU A 44 -6.44 12.86 -6.64
C LEU A 44 -7.23 11.82 -7.44
N HIS A 45 -7.39 10.64 -6.87
CA HIS A 45 -8.28 9.65 -7.47
C HIS A 45 -9.75 10.01 -7.21
N LYS A 46 -10.49 10.34 -8.26
CA LYS A 46 -11.94 10.58 -8.22
C LYS A 46 -12.66 9.64 -9.19
N GLY A 47 -12.88 8.38 -8.77
CA GLY A 47 -13.38 7.32 -9.64
C GLY A 47 -14.66 7.66 -10.41
N GLN A 48 -15.63 8.31 -9.79
CA GLN A 48 -16.88 8.71 -10.44
C GLN A 48 -16.70 9.87 -11.41
N ARG A 49 -15.94 10.90 -11.05
CA ARG A 49 -15.60 12.03 -11.93
C ARG A 49 -14.77 11.59 -13.14
N LYS A 50 -13.88 10.61 -12.96
CA LYS A 50 -13.15 9.92 -14.04
C LYS A 50 -14.13 9.31 -15.05
N LEU A 51 -15.08 8.50 -14.57
CA LEU A 51 -16.07 7.84 -15.44
C LEU A 51 -17.05 8.84 -16.07
N PHE A 52 -17.44 9.89 -15.35
CA PHE A 52 -18.25 11.00 -15.88
C PHE A 52 -17.57 11.60 -17.12
N ASN A 53 -16.32 12.04 -16.96
CA ASN A 53 -15.56 12.70 -18.02
C ASN A 53 -15.37 11.81 -19.25
N ALA A 54 -15.04 10.53 -19.03
CA ALA A 54 -14.83 9.60 -20.12
C ALA A 54 -16.13 9.30 -20.89
N LEU A 55 -17.26 9.12 -20.18
CA LEU A 55 -18.56 8.91 -20.82
C LEU A 55 -19.04 10.16 -21.56
N MET A 56 -18.89 11.34 -20.96
CA MET A 56 -19.25 12.62 -21.59
C MET A 56 -18.46 12.87 -22.87
N TYR A 57 -17.13 12.68 -22.83
CA TYR A 57 -16.28 12.87 -23.99
C TYR A 57 -16.61 11.87 -25.12
N PHE A 58 -16.83 10.60 -24.79
CA PHE A 58 -17.28 9.59 -25.75
C PHE A 58 -18.57 10.00 -26.47
N LEU A 59 -19.61 10.38 -25.71
CA LEU A 59 -20.89 10.81 -26.27
C LEU A 59 -20.75 12.10 -27.09
N THR A 60 -19.94 13.03 -26.63
CA THR A 60 -19.64 14.27 -27.37
C THR A 60 -19.02 13.95 -28.72
N ARG A 61 -18.03 13.05 -28.79
CA ARG A 61 -17.34 12.70 -30.03
C ARG A 61 -18.26 12.00 -31.04
N TYR A 62 -19.01 10.99 -30.60
CA TYR A 62 -19.68 10.06 -31.51
C TYR A 62 -21.20 10.26 -31.68
N THR A 63 -21.77 11.32 -31.11
CA THR A 63 -23.22 11.58 -31.28
C THR A 63 -23.48 12.94 -31.91
N ASN A 64 -24.68 13.10 -32.47
CA ASN A 64 -25.20 14.37 -32.96
C ASN A 64 -26.42 14.75 -32.11
N PRO A 65 -26.53 16.00 -31.65
CA PRO A 65 -27.63 16.39 -30.76
C PRO A 65 -29.02 16.29 -31.40
N ASN A 66 -29.11 16.27 -32.73
CA ASN A 66 -30.37 16.13 -33.48
C ASN A 66 -30.71 14.68 -33.86
N THR A 67 -29.91 13.70 -33.43
CA THR A 67 -30.12 12.28 -33.73
C THR A 67 -30.41 11.52 -32.44
N SER A 68 -31.38 10.60 -32.49
CA SER A 68 -31.67 9.71 -31.36
C SER A 68 -30.72 8.51 -31.35
N TYR A 69 -30.16 8.22 -30.17
CA TYR A 69 -29.25 7.09 -29.95
C TYR A 69 -29.73 6.22 -28.79
N THR A 70 -29.29 4.96 -28.80
CA THR A 70 -29.41 4.08 -27.63
C THR A 70 -28.01 3.78 -27.12
N LEU A 71 -27.73 4.14 -25.87
CA LEU A 71 -26.50 3.78 -25.19
C LEU A 71 -26.71 2.51 -24.35
N LEU A 72 -26.02 1.44 -24.71
CA LEU A 72 -25.89 0.25 -23.89
C LEU A 72 -24.65 0.38 -23.00
N TYR A 73 -24.85 0.63 -21.70
CA TYR A 73 -23.78 0.68 -20.71
C TYR A 73 -23.70 -0.67 -19.99
N ILE A 74 -22.56 -1.36 -20.09
CA ILE A 74 -22.34 -2.69 -19.48
C ILE A 74 -21.30 -2.57 -18.36
N GLY A 75 -21.64 -3.03 -17.16
CA GLY A 75 -20.81 -2.84 -15.97
C GLY A 75 -21.05 -1.49 -15.30
N ALA A 76 -22.32 -1.08 -15.16
CA ALA A 76 -22.69 0.23 -14.61
C ALA A 76 -22.48 0.34 -13.08
N GLY A 77 -22.47 -0.79 -12.38
CA GLY A 77 -22.19 -0.95 -10.95
C GLY A 77 -23.12 -0.21 -9.98
N SER A 78 -22.94 -0.49 -8.70
CA SER A 78 -23.54 0.27 -7.59
C SER A 78 -23.08 1.73 -7.56
N GLY A 79 -21.89 2.00 -8.11
CA GLY A 79 -21.26 3.31 -8.13
C GLY A 79 -21.80 4.28 -9.17
N GLY A 80 -22.64 3.88 -10.14
CA GLY A 80 -23.04 4.61 -11.37
C GLY A 80 -23.68 6.00 -11.24
N THR A 81 -23.51 6.68 -10.10
CA THR A 81 -23.85 8.06 -9.81
C THR A 81 -23.38 9.07 -10.87
N ASN A 82 -22.29 8.79 -11.60
CA ASN A 82 -21.83 9.60 -12.73
C ASN A 82 -22.80 9.58 -13.94
N ILE A 83 -23.58 8.51 -14.12
CA ILE A 83 -24.41 8.28 -15.31
C ILE A 83 -25.58 9.26 -15.35
N ARG A 84 -26.20 9.54 -14.20
CA ARG A 84 -27.39 10.41 -14.15
C ARG A 84 -27.09 11.86 -14.55
N PRO A 85 -26.02 12.51 -14.07
CA PRO A 85 -25.56 13.79 -14.60
C PRO A 85 -25.33 13.76 -16.11
N VAL A 86 -24.66 12.74 -16.65
CA VAL A 86 -24.44 12.64 -18.11
C VAL A 86 -25.76 12.52 -18.86
N SER A 87 -26.73 11.74 -18.36
CA SER A 87 -28.04 11.61 -19.02
C SER A 87 -28.87 12.90 -19.03
N LEU A 88 -28.54 13.89 -18.19
CA LEU A 88 -29.11 15.24 -18.23
C LEU A 88 -28.48 16.13 -19.30
N LEU A 89 -27.25 15.83 -19.71
CA LEU A 89 -26.54 16.55 -20.77
C LEU A 89 -26.96 16.05 -22.16
N PHE A 90 -27.29 14.75 -22.27
CA PHE A 90 -27.64 14.10 -23.53
C PHE A 90 -29.08 13.57 -23.49
N SER A 91 -30.07 14.47 -23.56
CA SER A 91 -31.49 14.12 -23.48
C SER A 91 -32.01 13.33 -24.69
N ASN A 92 -31.32 13.39 -25.82
CA ASN A 92 -31.60 12.65 -27.05
C ASN A 92 -31.12 11.18 -27.00
N ILE A 93 -30.50 10.74 -25.90
CA ILE A 93 -29.94 9.40 -25.75
C ILE A 93 -30.75 8.60 -24.73
N LYS A 94 -31.14 7.39 -25.13
CA LYS A 94 -31.74 6.39 -24.24
C LYS A 94 -30.64 5.52 -23.63
N PHE A 95 -30.50 5.58 -22.32
CA PHE A 95 -29.53 4.81 -21.55
C PHE A 95 -30.14 3.47 -21.12
N ILE A 96 -29.45 2.37 -21.41
CA ILE A 96 -29.78 1.02 -20.95
C ILE A 96 -28.57 0.52 -20.16
N LEU A 97 -28.74 0.37 -18.85
CA LEU A 97 -27.67 0.09 -17.92
C LEU A 97 -27.77 -1.36 -17.46
N TYR A 98 -26.71 -2.14 -17.68
CA TYR A 98 -26.59 -3.51 -17.19
C TYR A 98 -25.54 -3.60 -16.10
N ASP A 99 -25.90 -4.26 -15.01
CA ASP A 99 -24.97 -4.73 -14.00
C ASP A 99 -25.58 -5.89 -13.19
N SER A 100 -24.75 -6.80 -12.69
CA SER A 100 -25.22 -7.81 -11.74
C SER A 100 -25.50 -7.22 -10.35
N GLU A 101 -24.78 -6.16 -9.98
CA GLU A 101 -25.00 -5.41 -8.75
C GLU A 101 -26.18 -4.44 -8.89
N PRO A 102 -26.91 -4.14 -7.80
CA PRO A 102 -28.00 -3.18 -7.84
C PRO A 102 -27.52 -1.78 -8.25
N ILE A 103 -28.07 -1.26 -9.34
CA ILE A 103 -27.79 0.10 -9.82
C ILE A 103 -28.59 1.10 -8.97
N ARG A 104 -27.89 1.97 -8.23
CA ARG A 104 -28.50 2.90 -7.25
C ARG A 104 -28.67 4.33 -7.78
N ILE A 105 -29.21 4.47 -8.99
CA ILE A 105 -29.54 5.78 -9.55
C ILE A 105 -31.04 5.98 -9.67
N LYS A 106 -31.51 7.22 -9.54
CA LYS A 106 -32.92 7.54 -9.74
C LYS A 106 -33.30 7.31 -11.20
N GLN A 107 -34.28 6.45 -11.43
CA GLN A 107 -34.84 6.20 -12.75
C GLN A 107 -35.36 7.50 -13.38
N SER A 108 -35.20 7.62 -14.70
CA SER A 108 -35.77 8.70 -15.51
C SER A 108 -36.33 8.11 -16.81
N ASN A 109 -37.09 8.90 -17.56
CA ASN A 109 -37.71 8.45 -18.81
C ASN A 109 -36.69 7.98 -19.86
N ASN A 110 -35.45 8.48 -19.80
CA ASN A 110 -34.35 8.10 -20.68
C ASN A 110 -33.36 7.10 -20.06
N ILE A 111 -33.64 6.55 -18.87
CA ILE A 111 -32.78 5.53 -18.22
C ILE A 111 -33.60 4.25 -17.96
N LYS A 112 -33.14 3.13 -18.51
CA LYS A 112 -33.59 1.78 -18.17
C LYS A 112 -32.46 1.08 -17.42
N MET A 113 -32.75 0.57 -16.23
CA MET A 113 -31.81 -0.25 -15.45
C MET A 113 -32.18 -1.73 -15.57
N VAL A 114 -31.18 -2.57 -15.76
CA VAL A 114 -31.30 -4.02 -15.85
C VAL A 114 -30.30 -4.64 -14.88
N ASN A 115 -30.79 -5.05 -13.72
CA ASN A 115 -29.96 -5.66 -12.66
C ASN A 115 -29.72 -7.15 -12.99
N SER A 116 -29.00 -7.41 -14.08
CA SER A 116 -28.57 -8.74 -14.46
C SER A 116 -27.19 -8.70 -15.12
N LEU A 117 -26.45 -9.81 -15.01
CA LEU A 117 -25.21 -9.98 -15.75
C LEU A 117 -25.49 -9.94 -17.26
N PHE A 118 -24.68 -9.20 -18.02
CA PHE A 118 -24.80 -9.16 -19.48
C PHE A 118 -24.28 -10.49 -20.08
N THR A 119 -25.10 -11.16 -20.89
CA THR A 119 -24.83 -12.53 -21.39
C THR A 119 -24.93 -12.58 -22.91
N GLN A 120 -24.56 -13.71 -23.51
CA GLN A 120 -24.69 -13.94 -24.95
C GLN A 120 -26.14 -13.80 -25.45
N ASN A 121 -27.13 -14.16 -24.65
CA ASN A 121 -28.54 -13.99 -25.01
C ASN A 121 -28.93 -12.50 -25.10
N HIS A 122 -28.30 -11.64 -24.30
CA HIS A 122 -28.52 -10.21 -24.37
C HIS A 122 -27.94 -9.62 -25.66
N ILE A 123 -26.78 -10.09 -26.14
CA ILE A 123 -26.16 -9.63 -27.39
C ILE A 123 -27.14 -9.67 -28.57
N GLU A 124 -27.91 -10.76 -28.70
CA GLU A 124 -28.90 -10.91 -29.78
C GLU A 124 -29.99 -9.83 -29.77
N GLN A 125 -30.32 -9.28 -28.61
CA GLN A 125 -31.33 -8.21 -28.46
C GLN A 125 -30.85 -6.86 -29.05
N TYR A 126 -29.53 -6.68 -29.23
CA TYR A 126 -28.94 -5.40 -29.59
C TYR A 126 -28.38 -5.35 -31.03
N LYS A 127 -28.26 -6.49 -31.74
CA LYS A 127 -27.62 -6.56 -33.08
C LYS A 127 -28.18 -5.61 -34.14
N ASN A 128 -29.48 -5.33 -34.08
CA ASN A 128 -30.20 -4.59 -35.11
C ASN A 128 -30.65 -3.20 -34.63
N ILE A 129 -30.13 -2.72 -33.49
CA ILE A 129 -30.48 -1.39 -33.01
C ILE A 129 -29.68 -0.35 -33.79
N LYS A 130 -30.38 0.43 -34.62
CA LYS A 130 -29.80 1.59 -35.31
C LYS A 130 -29.28 2.60 -34.28
N ASN A 131 -28.11 3.19 -34.55
CA ASN A 131 -27.47 4.17 -33.68
C ASN A 131 -27.21 3.63 -32.26
N LEU A 132 -26.88 2.34 -32.16
CA LEU A 132 -26.43 1.74 -30.92
C LEU A 132 -25.03 2.26 -30.57
N LEU A 133 -24.86 2.71 -29.34
CA LEU A 133 -23.59 3.06 -28.75
C LEU A 133 -23.31 2.06 -27.63
N ILE A 134 -22.06 1.63 -27.46
CA ILE A 134 -21.67 0.77 -26.34
C ILE A 134 -20.66 1.48 -25.47
N PHE A 135 -20.91 1.49 -24.16
CA PHE A 135 -19.92 1.86 -23.15
C PHE A 135 -19.73 0.69 -22.19
N SER A 136 -18.51 0.17 -22.10
CA SER A 136 -18.22 -0.97 -21.23
C SER A 136 -17.22 -0.61 -20.14
N ASP A 137 -17.56 -0.94 -18.89
CA ASP A 137 -16.67 -0.91 -17.73
C ASP A 137 -16.66 -2.27 -17.01
N ILE A 138 -16.81 -3.36 -17.76
CA ILE A 138 -16.75 -4.73 -17.23
C ILE A 138 -15.43 -4.92 -16.47
N ARG A 139 -15.54 -5.54 -15.29
CA ARG A 139 -14.40 -5.90 -14.45
C ARG A 139 -14.69 -7.21 -13.74
N ASN A 140 -13.94 -8.25 -14.08
CA ASN A 140 -13.96 -9.49 -13.31
C ASN A 140 -12.99 -9.38 -12.13
N ILE A 141 -13.51 -9.56 -10.92
CA ILE A 141 -12.74 -9.56 -9.67
C ILE A 141 -12.68 -10.99 -9.14
N ASN A 142 -11.53 -11.43 -8.63
CA ASN A 142 -11.45 -12.71 -7.94
C ASN A 142 -12.28 -12.62 -6.65
N PRO A 143 -13.31 -13.47 -6.46
CA PRO A 143 -14.22 -13.35 -5.32
C PRO A 143 -13.52 -13.62 -3.97
N ARG A 144 -12.39 -14.36 -3.96
CA ARG A 144 -11.63 -14.66 -2.74
C ARG A 144 -10.74 -13.49 -2.31
N THR A 145 -9.93 -12.98 -3.23
CA THR A 145 -8.94 -11.93 -2.94
C THR A 145 -9.51 -10.52 -3.10
N LYS A 146 -10.63 -10.37 -3.80
CA LYS A 146 -11.16 -9.09 -4.28
C LYS A 146 -10.15 -8.31 -5.14
N THR A 147 -9.16 -8.99 -5.73
CA THR A 147 -8.16 -8.40 -6.63
C THR A 147 -8.44 -8.72 -8.10
N VAL A 148 -7.79 -7.96 -9.01
CA VAL A 148 -7.89 -8.17 -10.46
C VAL A 148 -6.59 -8.78 -10.92
N THR A 149 -6.64 -10.04 -11.35
CA THR A 149 -5.46 -10.69 -11.93
C THR A 149 -5.30 -10.32 -13.41
N GLU A 150 -4.08 -10.45 -13.94
CA GLU A 150 -3.83 -10.23 -15.39
C GLU A 150 -4.61 -11.22 -16.28
N THR A 151 -4.94 -12.40 -15.76
CA THR A 151 -5.85 -13.34 -16.41
C THR A 151 -7.28 -12.80 -16.50
N ASN A 152 -7.77 -12.09 -15.47
CA ASN A 152 -9.08 -11.45 -15.52
C ASN A 152 -9.11 -10.34 -16.57
N VAL A 153 -8.04 -9.53 -16.65
CA VAL A 153 -7.91 -8.45 -17.65
C VAL A 153 -8.04 -9.01 -19.05
N ARG A 154 -7.30 -10.08 -19.37
CA ARG A 154 -7.36 -10.72 -20.70
C ARG A 154 -8.77 -11.21 -21.02
N LYS A 155 -9.45 -11.84 -20.06
CA LYS A 155 -10.84 -12.30 -20.22
C LYS A 155 -11.81 -11.12 -20.44
N ASP A 156 -11.64 -10.03 -19.69
CA ASP A 156 -12.47 -8.82 -19.82
C ASP A 156 -12.28 -8.15 -21.18
N LEU A 157 -11.03 -8.05 -21.67
CA LEU A 157 -10.74 -7.51 -23.01
C LEU A 157 -11.35 -8.37 -24.11
N THR A 158 -11.23 -9.69 -24.03
CA THR A 158 -11.82 -10.62 -25.01
C THR A 158 -13.35 -10.56 -24.98
N LEU A 159 -13.96 -10.53 -23.79
CA LEU A 159 -15.42 -10.41 -23.67
C LEU A 159 -15.93 -9.09 -24.26
N GLN A 160 -15.27 -7.97 -23.97
CA GLN A 160 -15.62 -6.67 -24.54
C GLN A 160 -15.50 -6.70 -26.07
N GLN A 161 -14.41 -7.23 -26.62
CA GLN A 161 -14.21 -7.39 -28.07
C GLN A 161 -15.33 -8.23 -28.72
N ASP A 162 -15.70 -9.35 -28.09
CA ASP A 162 -16.78 -10.22 -28.56
C ASP A 162 -18.13 -9.50 -28.58
N ILE A 163 -18.43 -8.72 -27.53
CA ILE A 163 -19.64 -7.91 -27.46
C ILE A 163 -19.67 -6.91 -28.62
N ILE A 164 -18.60 -6.14 -28.83
CA ILE A 164 -18.52 -5.15 -29.91
C ILE A 164 -18.69 -5.80 -31.28
N LYS A 165 -17.92 -6.86 -31.58
CA LYS A 165 -17.98 -7.55 -32.88
C LYS A 165 -19.36 -8.14 -33.16
N LYS A 166 -20.01 -8.73 -32.16
CA LYS A 166 -21.31 -9.39 -32.34
C LYS A 166 -22.48 -8.41 -32.38
N THR A 167 -22.39 -7.27 -31.70
CA THR A 167 -23.46 -6.25 -31.68
C THR A 167 -23.34 -5.23 -32.81
N ASN A 168 -22.15 -5.05 -33.39
CA ASN A 168 -21.86 -4.10 -34.47
C ASN A 168 -22.40 -2.67 -34.19
N PRO A 169 -22.02 -2.04 -33.06
CA PRO A 169 -22.54 -0.73 -32.69
C PRO A 169 -22.01 0.37 -33.61
N ALA A 170 -22.71 1.50 -33.67
CA ALA A 170 -22.29 2.68 -34.42
C ALA A 170 -21.01 3.31 -33.85
N ALA A 171 -20.83 3.24 -32.54
CA ALA A 171 -19.58 3.58 -31.88
C ALA A 171 -19.47 2.87 -30.53
N TRP A 172 -18.26 2.72 -30.03
CA TRP A 172 -18.00 2.03 -28.77
C TRP A 172 -16.87 2.67 -27.97
N CYS A 173 -16.95 2.48 -26.66
CA CYS A 173 -15.93 2.84 -25.68
C CYS A 173 -15.81 1.70 -24.66
N VAL A 174 -14.61 1.12 -24.53
CA VAL A 174 -14.36 -0.01 -23.63
C VAL A 174 -13.27 0.32 -22.62
N LYS A 175 -13.36 -0.29 -21.44
CA LYS A 175 -12.30 -0.24 -20.42
C LYS A 175 -11.08 -0.96 -20.97
N PHE A 176 -9.97 -0.24 -21.11
CA PHE A 176 -8.78 -0.78 -21.74
C PHE A 176 -7.53 -0.53 -20.92
N ARG A 177 -6.86 -1.62 -20.53
CA ARG A 177 -5.46 -1.64 -20.13
C ARG A 177 -4.85 -2.89 -20.71
N VAL A 178 -3.63 -2.81 -21.22
CA VAL A 178 -2.90 -4.02 -21.57
C VAL A 178 -2.49 -4.76 -20.29
N PRO A 179 -2.33 -6.10 -20.34
CA PRO A 179 -1.78 -6.82 -19.20
C PRO A 179 -0.36 -6.33 -18.83
N TYR A 180 -0.04 -6.23 -17.55
CA TYR A 180 1.31 -5.88 -17.09
C TYR A 180 2.31 -6.98 -17.47
N VAL A 181 3.55 -6.58 -17.73
CA VAL A 181 4.59 -7.53 -18.10
C VAL A 181 5.24 -8.13 -16.86
N THR A 182 4.75 -9.28 -16.40
CA THR A 182 5.23 -9.91 -15.16
C THR A 182 6.40 -10.89 -15.36
N ALA A 183 6.62 -11.37 -16.58
CA ALA A 183 7.72 -12.29 -16.90
C ALA A 183 8.54 -11.81 -18.09
N SER A 184 9.83 -12.18 -18.09
CA SER A 184 10.80 -11.85 -19.13
C SER A 184 10.31 -12.24 -20.54
N ASN A 185 9.63 -13.38 -20.65
CA ASN A 185 9.06 -13.92 -21.88
C ASN A 185 7.75 -13.26 -22.35
N GLU A 186 7.10 -12.39 -21.55
CA GLU A 186 5.89 -11.67 -21.96
C GLU A 186 6.19 -10.33 -22.64
N LYS A 187 7.43 -9.80 -22.48
CA LYS A 187 7.84 -8.50 -23.06
C LYS A 187 7.72 -8.43 -24.58
N THR A 188 7.85 -9.57 -25.26
CA THR A 188 7.77 -9.67 -26.73
C THR A 188 6.42 -10.18 -27.24
N LYS A 189 5.50 -10.56 -26.35
CA LYS A 189 4.18 -11.03 -26.76
C LYS A 189 3.34 -9.87 -27.28
N GLN A 190 2.84 -10.04 -28.50
CA GLN A 190 1.84 -9.16 -29.08
C GLN A 190 0.45 -9.74 -28.82
N TYR A 191 -0.49 -8.88 -28.46
CA TYR A 191 -1.89 -9.27 -28.27
C TYR A 191 -2.77 -8.60 -29.32
N ILE A 192 -3.72 -9.36 -29.87
CA ILE A 192 -4.65 -8.86 -30.87
C ILE A 192 -5.96 -8.51 -30.16
N TYR A 193 -6.27 -7.22 -30.10
CA TYR A 193 -7.50 -6.68 -29.52
C TYR A 193 -8.10 -5.64 -30.47
N LEU A 194 -9.23 -5.03 -30.10
CA LEU A 194 -9.82 -3.94 -30.89
C LEU A 194 -8.80 -2.82 -31.15
N ASP A 195 -8.91 -2.18 -32.32
CA ASP A 195 -8.23 -0.93 -32.66
C ASP A 195 -9.11 0.27 -32.37
N GLY A 196 -8.50 1.36 -31.95
CA GLY A 196 -9.17 2.61 -31.61
C GLY A 196 -8.23 3.60 -30.93
N ASP A 197 -8.82 4.70 -30.48
CA ASP A 197 -8.12 5.76 -29.77
C ASP A 197 -8.07 5.43 -28.27
N PRO A 198 -6.89 5.16 -27.68
CA PRO A 198 -6.73 4.92 -26.24
C PRO A 198 -6.73 6.27 -25.50
N ILE A 199 -7.92 6.79 -25.22
CA ILE A 199 -8.13 8.08 -24.57
C ILE A 199 -7.68 8.03 -23.10
N LEU A 200 -6.85 9.00 -22.72
CA LEU A 200 -6.39 9.20 -21.35
C LEU A 200 -7.56 9.68 -20.46
N GLN A 201 -7.58 9.30 -19.19
CA GLN A 201 -8.71 9.56 -18.29
C GLN A 201 -8.34 10.57 -17.21
N CYS A 202 -9.14 11.61 -16.96
CA CYS A 202 -8.91 12.51 -15.82
C CYS A 202 -9.12 11.80 -14.48
N TYR A 203 -8.32 12.11 -13.46
CA TYR A 203 -8.48 11.64 -12.06
C TYR A 203 -8.42 10.12 -11.91
N ALA A 204 -7.68 9.46 -12.81
CA ALA A 204 -7.44 8.02 -12.71
C ALA A 204 -6.67 7.68 -11.43
N LYS A 205 -6.70 6.41 -11.02
CA LYS A 205 -5.87 5.97 -9.89
C LYS A 205 -4.41 6.26 -10.23
N ILE A 206 -3.69 6.73 -9.24
CA ILE A 206 -2.25 6.91 -9.30
C ILE A 206 -1.58 5.62 -9.82
N GLY A 207 -0.74 5.75 -10.86
CA GLY A 207 -0.06 4.61 -11.46
C GLY A 207 -0.93 3.70 -12.33
N SER A 208 -2.18 4.08 -12.59
CA SER A 208 -3.07 3.30 -13.44
C SER A 208 -2.61 3.29 -14.89
N GLY A 209 -2.45 2.10 -15.46
CA GLY A 209 -2.34 1.90 -16.91
C GLY A 209 -3.69 1.84 -17.64
N GLU A 210 -4.79 2.31 -17.03
CA GLU A 210 -6.12 2.26 -17.64
C GLU A 210 -6.41 3.47 -18.53
N THR A 211 -6.83 3.20 -19.76
CA THR A 211 -7.39 4.16 -20.73
C THR A 211 -8.83 3.77 -21.09
N ARG A 212 -9.49 4.62 -21.88
CA ARG A 212 -10.72 4.24 -22.58
C ARG A 212 -10.41 4.09 -24.05
N LEU A 213 -10.51 2.87 -24.58
CA LEU A 213 -10.34 2.62 -26.00
C LEU A 213 -11.68 2.91 -26.68
N MET A 214 -11.68 3.85 -27.64
CA MET A 214 -12.90 4.30 -28.31
C MET A 214 -12.74 4.27 -29.84
N SER A 215 -13.80 3.90 -30.56
CA SER A 215 -13.82 3.93 -32.02
C SER A 215 -15.25 3.85 -32.55
N ASP A 216 -15.44 4.25 -33.82
CA ASP A 216 -16.61 3.95 -34.65
C ASP A 216 -16.33 2.79 -35.64
N LYS A 217 -15.10 2.28 -35.66
CA LYS A 217 -14.68 1.13 -36.47
C LYS A 217 -14.50 -0.11 -35.61
N ILE A 218 -14.68 -1.28 -36.22
CA ILE A 218 -14.49 -2.58 -35.56
C ILE A 218 -13.34 -3.29 -36.28
N GLU A 219 -12.13 -2.90 -35.92
CA GLU A 219 -10.88 -3.42 -36.46
C GLU A 219 -10.06 -4.04 -35.34
N ASP A 220 -9.12 -4.92 -35.70
CA ASP A 220 -8.19 -5.53 -34.75
C ASP A 220 -6.80 -4.92 -34.90
N LYS A 221 -6.11 -4.70 -33.78
CA LYS A 221 -4.74 -4.19 -33.71
C LYS A 221 -3.86 -5.09 -32.85
N LYS A 222 -2.60 -5.21 -33.28
CA LYS A 222 -1.51 -5.80 -32.47
C LYS A 222 -1.00 -4.75 -31.49
N TRP A 223 -1.20 -5.01 -30.20
CA TRP A 223 -0.73 -4.17 -29.11
C TRP A 223 0.61 -4.67 -28.59
N THR A 224 1.56 -3.74 -28.40
CA THR A 224 2.86 -4.01 -27.77
C THR A 224 2.78 -3.62 -26.29
N LEU A 225 2.85 -4.62 -25.40
CA LEU A 225 2.67 -4.40 -23.96
C LEU A 225 3.65 -3.37 -23.40
N LYS A 226 4.95 -3.52 -23.73
CA LYS A 226 6.02 -2.67 -23.22
C LYS A 226 5.85 -1.20 -23.61
N ASP A 227 5.50 -0.91 -24.86
CA ASP A 227 5.33 0.48 -25.31
C ASP A 227 4.14 1.14 -24.60
N TYR A 228 3.02 0.44 -24.49
CA TYR A 228 1.85 0.94 -23.79
C TYR A 228 2.14 1.19 -22.30
N GLU A 229 2.76 0.22 -21.62
CA GLU A 229 3.15 0.32 -20.21
C GLU A 229 4.09 1.50 -19.98
N ASN A 230 5.15 1.62 -20.79
CA ASN A 230 6.13 2.70 -20.67
C ASN A 230 5.54 4.09 -20.94
N ARG A 231 4.57 4.19 -21.85
CA ARG A 231 3.83 5.44 -22.12
C ARG A 231 2.95 5.83 -20.96
N MET A 232 2.16 4.90 -20.43
CA MET A 232 1.31 5.15 -19.26
C MET A 232 2.13 5.47 -18.02
N PHE A 233 3.31 4.84 -17.87
CA PHE A 233 4.23 5.15 -16.80
C PHE A 233 4.80 6.56 -16.90
N PHE A 234 5.23 6.99 -18.10
CA PHE A 234 5.65 8.37 -18.34
C PHE A 234 4.55 9.39 -18.00
N LEU A 235 3.32 9.15 -18.45
CA LEU A 235 2.17 9.99 -18.11
C LEU A 235 2.01 10.12 -16.58
N ASN A 236 2.02 9.00 -15.87
CA ASN A 236 1.73 8.95 -14.45
C ASN A 236 2.84 9.54 -13.57
N ILE A 237 4.11 9.37 -13.94
CA ILE A 237 5.25 9.81 -13.12
C ILE A 237 5.71 11.22 -13.49
N VAL A 238 5.56 11.60 -14.76
CA VAL A 238 6.11 12.85 -15.28
C VAL A 238 5.01 13.87 -15.53
N LEU A 239 4.14 13.62 -16.50
CA LEU A 239 3.20 14.66 -16.94
C LEU A 239 2.14 14.99 -15.89
N ARG A 240 1.57 13.98 -15.23
CA ARG A 240 0.53 14.18 -14.20
C ARG A 240 1.01 14.93 -12.98
N GLU A 241 2.24 14.65 -12.55
CA GLU A 241 2.79 15.19 -11.30
C GLU A 241 3.51 16.52 -11.53
N TRP A 242 4.08 16.76 -12.72
CA TRP A 242 5.04 17.86 -12.93
C TRP A 242 4.72 18.81 -14.08
N GLN A 243 3.92 18.42 -15.07
CA GLN A 243 3.62 19.31 -16.20
C GLN A 243 2.59 20.36 -15.78
N TYR A 244 2.92 21.63 -16.01
CA TYR A 244 2.01 22.74 -15.89
C TYR A 244 1.32 23.02 -17.23
N TYR A 245 0.01 23.26 -17.17
CA TYR A 245 -0.82 23.55 -18.33
C TYR A 245 -1.49 24.91 -18.18
N LYS A 246 -1.38 25.73 -19.23
CA LYS A 246 -2.12 26.99 -19.33
C LYS A 246 -3.58 26.67 -19.64
N ASN A 247 -4.46 26.89 -18.68
CA ASN A 247 -5.88 26.58 -18.80
C ASN A 247 -6.67 27.64 -18.02
N THR A 248 -7.99 27.70 -18.17
CA THR A 248 -8.86 28.68 -17.49
C THR A 248 -9.21 28.26 -16.05
N SER A 249 -8.37 27.44 -15.39
CA SER A 249 -8.67 26.91 -14.06
C SER A 249 -8.73 27.97 -12.96
N GLU A 250 -8.16 29.16 -13.17
CA GLU A 250 -8.22 30.26 -12.20
C GLU A 250 -9.67 30.69 -11.90
N ASP A 251 -10.59 30.52 -12.87
CA ASP A 251 -12.01 30.84 -12.74
C ASP A 251 -12.85 29.68 -12.16
N VAL A 252 -12.22 28.53 -11.91
CA VAL A 252 -12.90 27.29 -11.51
C VAL A 252 -12.56 26.95 -10.08
N LYS A 253 -13.60 26.72 -9.26
CA LYS A 253 -13.41 26.22 -7.90
C LYS A 253 -12.72 24.85 -7.97
N ASP A 254 -11.58 24.74 -7.28
CA ASP A 254 -10.74 23.54 -7.20
C ASP A 254 -9.91 23.21 -8.47
N GLY A 255 -9.70 24.16 -9.38
CA GLY A 255 -8.77 24.00 -10.52
C GLY A 255 -7.33 24.41 -10.16
N ASP A 256 -6.33 23.64 -10.62
CA ASP A 256 -4.92 23.83 -10.23
C ASP A 256 -3.91 23.65 -11.38
N HIS A 257 -4.33 23.85 -12.64
CA HIS A 257 -3.46 23.72 -13.83
C HIS A 257 -2.77 22.36 -14.01
N CYS A 258 -3.15 21.32 -13.23
CA CYS A 258 -2.59 19.99 -13.38
C CYS A 258 -3.11 19.29 -14.65
N PHE A 259 -2.52 18.15 -14.98
CA PHE A 259 -2.93 17.33 -16.13
C PHE A 259 -4.43 16.99 -16.09
N ASP A 260 -4.95 16.51 -14.96
CA ASP A 260 -6.34 16.02 -14.88
C ASP A 260 -7.35 17.17 -14.99
N CYS A 261 -7.06 18.33 -14.38
CA CYS A 261 -7.87 19.55 -14.50
C CYS A 261 -7.90 20.05 -15.95
N SER A 262 -6.75 20.06 -16.62
CA SER A 262 -6.62 20.53 -18.00
C SER A 262 -7.31 19.60 -18.99
N LEU A 263 -7.25 18.28 -18.75
CA LEU A 263 -7.89 17.31 -19.61
C LEU A 263 -9.42 17.35 -19.46
N GLU A 264 -9.92 17.57 -18.24
CA GLU A 264 -11.33 17.83 -18.01
C GLU A 264 -11.79 19.13 -18.68
N GLU A 265 -10.98 20.18 -18.62
CA GLU A 265 -11.26 21.45 -19.29
C GLU A 265 -11.39 21.27 -20.80
N PHE A 266 -10.46 20.53 -21.40
CA PHE A 266 -10.52 20.16 -22.81
C PHE A 266 -11.83 19.41 -23.15
N PHE A 267 -12.18 18.38 -22.37
CA PHE A 267 -13.43 17.64 -22.60
C PHE A 267 -14.69 18.49 -22.42
N CYS A 268 -14.70 19.43 -21.48
CA CYS A 268 -15.81 20.37 -21.30
C CYS A 268 -15.90 21.35 -22.49
N GLY A 269 -14.77 21.83 -23.00
CA GLY A 269 -14.71 22.68 -24.18
C GLY A 269 -15.34 22.03 -25.40
N GLU A 270 -14.93 20.79 -25.71
CA GLU A 270 -15.50 19.98 -26.80
C GLU A 270 -17.01 19.80 -26.66
N PHE A 271 -17.50 19.56 -25.43
CA PHE A 271 -18.93 19.45 -25.17
C PHE A 271 -19.65 20.77 -25.43
N ILE A 272 -19.15 21.89 -24.92
CA ILE A 272 -19.79 23.21 -25.07
C ILE A 272 -19.81 23.63 -26.53
N GLU A 273 -18.72 23.42 -27.28
CA GLU A 273 -18.68 23.74 -28.70
C GLU A 273 -19.77 22.99 -29.49
N LYS A 274 -19.99 21.71 -29.16
CA LYS A 274 -20.91 20.85 -29.91
C LYS A 274 -22.36 20.88 -29.40
N TYR A 275 -22.58 21.07 -28.10
CA TYR A 275 -23.90 20.98 -27.42
C TYR A 275 -24.32 22.25 -26.68
N GLY A 276 -23.43 23.22 -26.51
CA GLY A 276 -23.66 24.41 -25.68
C GLY A 276 -24.90 25.20 -26.10
N SER A 277 -25.00 25.51 -27.40
CA SER A 277 -26.13 26.25 -27.99
C SER A 277 -27.49 25.56 -27.81
N MET A 278 -27.52 24.24 -27.76
CA MET A 278 -28.75 23.46 -27.63
C MET A 278 -29.16 23.21 -26.18
N SER A 279 -28.17 23.11 -25.29
CA SER A 279 -28.46 22.89 -23.87
C SER A 279 -28.93 24.16 -23.18
N GLY A 280 -28.41 25.34 -23.60
CA GLY A 280 -28.60 26.61 -22.90
C GLY A 280 -28.14 26.58 -21.43
N LYS A 281 -27.41 25.54 -21.01
CA LYS A 281 -27.06 25.29 -19.61
C LYS A 281 -25.72 25.88 -19.21
N PHE A 282 -24.79 25.95 -20.17
CA PHE A 282 -23.42 26.40 -19.95
C PHE A 282 -22.99 27.25 -21.14
N GLU A 283 -22.50 28.45 -20.85
CA GLU A 283 -21.88 29.36 -21.82
C GLU A 283 -20.35 29.26 -21.76
N THR A 284 -19.80 28.87 -20.61
CA THR A 284 -18.36 28.78 -20.38
C THR A 284 -17.92 27.44 -19.80
N VAL A 285 -16.67 27.07 -20.05
CA VAL A 285 -16.06 25.86 -19.47
C VAL A 285 -16.06 25.92 -17.94
N ALA A 286 -15.86 27.12 -17.37
CA ALA A 286 -15.87 27.31 -15.93
C ALA A 286 -17.22 26.99 -15.28
N GLU A 287 -18.33 27.39 -15.91
CA GLU A 287 -19.68 27.06 -15.45
C GLU A 287 -19.93 25.54 -15.43
N MET A 288 -19.54 24.86 -16.50
CA MET A 288 -19.69 23.42 -16.61
C MET A 288 -18.87 22.68 -15.56
N ARG A 289 -17.59 23.04 -15.38
CA ARG A 289 -16.74 22.45 -14.34
C ARG A 289 -17.26 22.71 -12.92
N ASN A 290 -17.76 23.91 -12.66
CA ASN A 290 -18.42 24.22 -11.39
C ASN A 290 -19.70 23.38 -11.19
N TRP A 291 -20.47 23.11 -12.24
CA TRP A 291 -21.61 22.21 -12.19
C TRP A 291 -21.18 20.75 -11.93
N ILE A 292 -20.13 20.25 -12.61
CA ILE A 292 -19.55 18.93 -12.36
C ILE A 292 -19.12 18.82 -10.90
N SER A 293 -18.40 19.80 -10.36
CA SER A 293 -17.97 19.81 -8.95
C SER A 293 -19.15 19.81 -7.96
N LYS A 294 -20.28 20.45 -8.30
CA LYS A 294 -21.52 20.36 -7.49
C LYS A 294 -22.13 18.96 -7.55
N GLN A 295 -22.10 18.31 -8.71
CA GLN A 295 -22.48 16.89 -8.80
C GLN A 295 -21.48 16.04 -8.01
N ASP A 296 -20.19 16.38 -8.00
CA ASP A 296 -19.13 15.67 -7.29
C ASP A 296 -19.36 15.61 -5.78
N GLY A 297 -19.98 16.62 -5.16
CA GLY A 297 -20.43 16.54 -3.76
C GLY A 297 -21.47 15.43 -3.50
N THR A 298 -22.28 15.09 -4.50
CA THR A 298 -23.13 13.89 -4.51
C THR A 298 -22.39 12.63 -4.98
N LEU A 299 -21.30 12.75 -5.77
CA LEU A 299 -20.44 11.63 -6.19
C LEU A 299 -19.45 11.20 -5.09
N SER A 300 -19.08 12.08 -4.15
CA SER A 300 -18.11 11.83 -3.07
C SER A 300 -18.75 11.24 -1.80
N LEU A 301 -20.08 11.27 -1.68
CA LEU A 301 -20.80 10.72 -0.52
C LEU A 301 -20.83 9.18 -0.48
N TYR A 302 -20.30 8.50 -1.51
CA TYR A 302 -20.32 7.04 -1.65
C TYR A 302 -18.93 6.41 -1.86
N ASN A 303 -17.88 6.92 -1.21
CA ASN A 303 -16.61 6.18 -1.17
C ASN A 303 -16.73 4.99 -0.20
N GLU A 304 -16.85 3.79 -0.77
CA GLU A 304 -16.61 2.52 -0.11
C GLU A 304 -15.13 2.43 0.37
N ALA A 305 -14.94 1.84 1.56
CA ALA A 305 -13.67 1.53 2.21
C ALA A 305 -12.81 2.71 2.72
N GLY A 306 -13.20 3.25 3.88
CA GLY A 306 -12.28 3.48 5.01
C GLY A 306 -11.12 4.49 4.88
N TYR A 307 -10.83 5.04 3.71
CA TYR A 307 -9.87 6.13 3.53
C TYR A 307 -10.60 7.47 3.55
N TYR A 308 -11.28 7.74 4.66
CA TYR A 308 -11.37 9.13 5.11
C TYR A 308 -9.95 9.51 5.53
N ILE A 309 -9.17 10.09 4.60
CA ILE A 309 -8.07 10.95 5.02
C ILE A 309 -8.77 12.11 5.72
N ASP A 310 -8.89 11.99 7.04
CA ASP A 310 -9.42 13.03 7.90
C ASP A 310 -8.82 14.36 7.46
N SER A 311 -9.67 15.30 7.05
CA SER A 311 -9.26 16.66 6.69
C SER A 311 -8.41 17.31 7.80
N LYS A 312 -8.50 16.85 9.05
CA LYS A 312 -7.61 17.22 10.16
C LYS A 312 -6.22 16.55 10.10
N LYS A 313 -6.10 15.30 9.62
CA LYS A 313 -4.79 14.67 9.34
C LYS A 313 -4.10 15.31 8.14
N GLN A 314 -4.85 15.73 7.11
CA GLN A 314 -4.29 16.58 6.06
C GLN A 314 -3.75 17.89 6.68
N LYS A 315 -4.52 18.62 7.50
CA LYS A 315 -3.97 19.79 8.23
C LYS A 315 -2.72 19.52 9.05
N LYS A 316 -2.54 18.30 9.60
CA LYS A 316 -1.34 17.94 10.37
C LYS A 316 -0.09 17.74 9.50
N TYR A 317 -0.22 17.22 8.28
CA TYR A 317 0.90 17.14 7.32
C TYR A 317 1.28 18.51 6.72
N TRP A 318 0.35 19.47 6.73
CA TRP A 318 0.56 20.84 6.26
C TRP A 318 1.10 21.79 7.34
N ASN A 319 1.00 21.42 8.63
CA ASN A 319 1.49 22.20 9.76
C ASN A 319 2.81 21.66 10.33
N VAL A 320 3.78 21.33 9.46
CA VAL A 320 5.18 21.21 9.91
C VAL A 320 5.72 22.63 9.99
N GLU A 321 5.88 23.14 11.22
CA GLU A 321 6.49 24.44 11.50
C GLU A 321 7.93 24.48 10.95
N HIS A 322 8.08 25.00 9.73
CA HIS A 322 9.37 25.53 9.30
C HIS A 322 9.57 26.88 9.97
N LYS A 323 10.46 26.92 10.96
CA LYS A 323 11.02 28.17 11.52
C LYS A 323 11.69 28.93 10.38
N THR A 324 11.02 29.96 9.88
CA THR A 324 11.47 30.83 8.81
C THR A 324 12.45 31.88 9.34
N THR A 325 13.59 32.01 8.68
CA THR A 325 14.19 33.32 8.45
C THR A 325 13.42 34.01 7.32
N GLU A 326 13.30 35.33 7.44
CA GLU A 326 12.37 36.22 6.75
C GLU A 326 12.29 36.05 5.23
N TYR A 327 11.12 35.63 4.72
CA TYR A 327 10.58 36.14 3.47
C TYR A 327 9.06 36.28 3.61
N SER A 328 8.55 37.48 3.34
CA SER A 328 7.14 37.83 3.43
C SER A 328 6.29 37.08 2.39
N TYR A 329 5.38 36.22 2.84
CA TYR A 329 4.34 35.62 1.99
C TYR A 329 2.96 36.22 2.28
N LYS A 330 2.33 36.76 1.23
CA LYS A 330 0.92 37.17 1.20
C LYS A 330 0.03 35.94 1.05
N LYS A 331 -1.01 35.89 1.90
CA LYS A 331 -2.33 35.25 1.71
C LYS A 331 -2.33 33.75 1.37
N THR A 332 -2.33 32.95 2.42
CA THR A 332 -2.61 31.51 2.47
C THR A 332 -3.82 31.09 1.61
N ASP A 333 -3.52 30.37 0.55
CA ASP A 333 -4.40 29.66 -0.36
C ASP A 333 -4.84 28.35 0.31
N LYS A 334 -6.14 28.06 0.34
CA LYS A 334 -6.72 26.81 0.90
C LYS A 334 -6.64 25.62 -0.07
N HIS A 335 -5.91 25.76 -1.17
CA HIS A 335 -5.65 24.71 -2.14
C HIS A 335 -4.15 24.65 -2.27
N GLY A 336 -3.59 23.48 -1.95
CA GLY A 336 -2.18 23.30 -1.67
C GLY A 336 -1.29 24.02 -2.68
N ASP A 337 -0.24 24.66 -2.16
CA ASP A 337 0.89 25.10 -2.97
C ASP A 337 1.10 24.13 -4.14
N LEU A 338 1.07 24.65 -5.36
CA LEU A 338 1.35 23.89 -6.58
C LEU A 338 2.55 22.95 -6.36
N PRO A 339 2.66 21.82 -7.08
CA PRO A 339 3.80 20.91 -7.00
C PRO A 339 5.18 21.57 -7.25
N TYR A 340 5.22 22.84 -7.66
CA TYR A 340 6.43 23.67 -7.77
C TYR A 340 7.30 23.74 -6.49
N LYS A 341 6.77 23.47 -5.29
CA LYS A 341 7.61 23.37 -4.07
C LYS A 341 8.22 22.00 -3.83
N ARG A 342 7.86 20.97 -4.60
CA ARG A 342 8.48 19.65 -4.46
C ARG A 342 9.82 19.67 -5.15
N ASP A 343 10.86 19.49 -4.34
CA ASP A 343 12.19 19.25 -4.84
C ASP A 343 12.21 17.90 -5.57
N VAL A 344 12.52 17.94 -6.87
CA VAL A 344 12.63 16.76 -7.74
C VAL A 344 13.62 15.76 -7.14
N LYS A 345 14.68 16.24 -6.49
CA LYS A 345 15.65 15.39 -5.81
C LYS A 345 15.00 14.63 -4.66
N THR A 346 14.18 15.27 -3.83
CA THR A 346 13.43 14.61 -2.75
C THR A 346 12.42 13.56 -3.28
N TYR A 347 11.72 13.85 -4.38
CA TYR A 347 10.80 12.89 -5.00
C TYR A 347 11.53 11.65 -5.53
N LEU A 348 12.68 11.85 -6.18
CA LEU A 348 13.49 10.77 -6.73
C LEU A 348 14.36 10.07 -5.69
N LYS A 349 14.62 10.70 -4.53
CA LYS A 349 15.43 10.12 -3.44
C LYS A 349 14.89 8.76 -3.00
N TYR A 350 13.56 8.64 -2.94
CA TYR A 350 12.89 7.39 -2.56
C TYR A 350 12.98 6.29 -3.63
N ALA A 351 13.45 6.62 -4.84
CA ALA A 351 13.71 5.65 -5.90
C ALA A 351 15.20 5.34 -6.11
N ASP A 352 16.11 6.12 -5.50
CA ASP A 352 17.55 5.86 -5.59
C ASP A 352 18.01 4.96 -4.44
N ILE A 353 17.90 3.65 -4.69
CA ILE A 353 18.42 2.61 -3.81
C ILE A 353 19.86 2.86 -3.36
N LYS A 354 20.70 3.50 -4.19
CA LYS A 354 22.10 3.76 -3.84
C LYS A 354 22.22 4.81 -2.74
N GLU A 355 21.41 5.86 -2.79
CA GLU A 355 21.40 6.91 -1.77
C GLU A 355 20.90 6.33 -0.45
N ILE A 356 19.82 5.56 -0.47
CA ILE A 356 19.27 4.90 0.74
C ILE A 356 20.27 3.90 1.31
N THR A 357 20.91 3.07 0.49
CA THR A 357 21.94 2.14 0.95
C THR A 357 23.13 2.86 1.57
N LEU A 358 23.62 3.93 0.94
CA LEU A 358 24.71 4.72 1.49
C LEU A 358 24.32 5.37 2.82
N GLU A 359 23.14 5.98 2.91
CA GLU A 359 22.63 6.59 4.15
C GLU A 359 22.54 5.56 5.27
N ASN A 360 22.03 4.36 4.99
CA ASN A 360 21.95 3.27 5.96
C ASN A 360 23.34 2.83 6.45
N ILE A 361 24.31 2.66 5.54
CA ILE A 361 25.68 2.32 5.92
C ILE A 361 26.23 3.39 6.84
N LEU A 362 26.25 4.65 6.41
CA LEU A 362 26.87 5.73 7.18
C LEU A 362 26.19 5.95 8.54
N LYS A 363 24.87 5.76 8.62
CA LYS A 363 24.09 5.96 9.85
C LYS A 363 24.30 4.88 10.89
N TYR A 364 24.55 3.63 10.48
CA TYR A 364 24.51 2.47 11.39
C TYR A 364 25.83 1.70 11.53
N SER A 365 26.81 1.92 10.65
CA SER A 365 28.09 1.17 10.63
C SER A 365 29.26 1.83 11.35
N ASP A 366 29.11 3.07 11.83
CA ASP A 366 30.20 3.93 12.34
C ASP A 366 31.40 4.07 11.38
N ILE A 367 31.22 3.78 10.09
CA ILE A 367 32.28 3.96 9.08
C ILE A 367 32.64 5.44 8.96
N ASN A 368 33.94 5.72 9.00
CA ASN A 368 34.47 7.06 8.84
C ASN A 368 34.11 7.65 7.47
N GLU A 369 33.63 8.91 7.45
CA GLU A 369 33.22 9.64 6.23
C GLU A 369 34.30 9.68 5.14
N LYS A 370 35.59 9.52 5.49
CA LYS A 370 36.67 9.44 4.49
C LYS A 370 36.50 8.31 3.46
N TYR A 371 35.75 7.25 3.80
CA TYR A 371 35.47 6.12 2.89
C TYR A 371 34.21 6.32 2.04
N THR A 372 33.43 7.38 2.27
CA THR A 372 32.21 7.67 1.52
C THR A 372 32.41 7.71 -0.01
N PRO A 373 33.50 8.28 -0.57
CA PRO A 373 33.72 8.28 -2.02
C PRO A 373 33.88 6.88 -2.62
N GLU A 374 34.56 5.98 -1.90
CA GLU A 374 34.79 4.60 -2.34
C GLU A 374 33.52 3.77 -2.23
N LEU A 375 32.78 3.90 -1.13
CA LEU A 375 31.44 3.31 -0.97
C LEU A 375 30.50 3.74 -2.11
N LYS A 376 30.43 5.04 -2.43
CA LYS A 376 29.61 5.55 -3.55
C LYS A 376 29.99 4.90 -4.88
N LYS A 377 31.29 4.73 -5.13
CA LYS A 377 31.79 4.10 -6.36
C LYS A 377 31.34 2.64 -6.46
N ILE A 378 31.44 1.87 -5.39
CA ILE A 378 31.12 0.44 -5.39
C ILE A 378 29.62 0.19 -5.35
N ILE A 379 28.87 0.93 -4.54
CA ILE A 379 27.40 0.88 -4.54
C ILE A 379 26.86 1.17 -5.96
N LYS A 380 27.47 2.12 -6.68
CA LYS A 380 27.11 2.39 -8.09
C LYS A 380 27.48 1.22 -9.01
N ALA A 381 28.61 0.56 -8.80
CA ALA A 381 29.03 -0.60 -9.60
C ALA A 381 28.15 -1.85 -9.33
N GLU A 382 27.55 -1.94 -8.15
CA GLU A 382 26.74 -3.08 -7.68
C GLU A 382 25.24 -2.73 -7.61
N GLU A 383 24.79 -1.72 -8.36
CA GLU A 383 23.39 -1.26 -8.33
C GLU A 383 22.40 -2.36 -8.70
N ASP A 384 22.76 -3.25 -9.64
CA ASP A 384 21.91 -4.35 -10.08
C ASP A 384 21.74 -5.42 -8.99
N LEU A 385 22.78 -5.66 -8.17
CA LEU A 385 22.70 -6.56 -7.02
C LEU A 385 21.71 -6.02 -5.97
N LEU A 386 21.79 -4.72 -5.68
CA LEU A 386 20.84 -4.05 -4.78
C LEU A 386 19.41 -4.09 -5.32
N LYS A 387 19.22 -3.82 -6.62
CA LYS A 387 17.91 -3.93 -7.27
C LYS A 387 17.35 -5.34 -7.19
N GLN A 388 18.18 -6.35 -7.40
CA GLN A 388 17.74 -7.74 -7.29
C GLN A 388 17.32 -8.08 -5.85
N SER A 389 18.04 -7.58 -4.83
CA SER A 389 17.77 -7.92 -3.42
C SER A 389 16.45 -7.36 -2.85
N ILE A 390 15.83 -6.40 -3.55
CA ILE A 390 14.57 -5.75 -3.18
C ILE A 390 13.47 -5.97 -4.24
N THR A 391 13.72 -6.86 -5.21
CA THR A 391 12.75 -7.20 -6.25
C THR A 391 12.05 -8.49 -5.87
N HIS A 392 10.76 -8.40 -5.58
CA HIS A 392 9.92 -9.54 -5.26
C HIS A 392 9.76 -10.47 -6.47
N LYS A 393 9.60 -11.78 -6.24
CA LYS A 393 9.41 -12.79 -7.29
C LYS A 393 8.23 -12.54 -8.23
N SER A 394 7.23 -11.76 -7.80
CA SER A 394 6.12 -11.32 -8.66
C SER A 394 6.57 -10.44 -9.84
N MET A 395 7.78 -9.88 -9.79
CA MET A 395 8.31 -8.95 -10.79
C MET A 395 9.15 -9.66 -11.88
N GLY A 396 9.41 -10.96 -11.73
CA GLY A 396 10.09 -11.79 -12.72
C GLY A 396 11.17 -12.70 -12.13
N ASP A 397 11.96 -13.30 -13.03
CA ASP A 397 12.95 -14.34 -12.69
C ASP A 397 14.19 -13.80 -11.96
N THR A 398 14.52 -12.51 -12.17
CA THR A 398 15.62 -11.84 -11.46
C THR A 398 15.06 -11.16 -10.22
N ASN A 399 15.03 -11.89 -9.11
CA ASN A 399 14.40 -11.47 -7.85
C ASN A 399 15.27 -11.84 -6.64
N TYR A 400 14.76 -11.59 -5.43
CA TYR A 400 15.50 -11.71 -4.19
C TYR A 400 15.66 -13.14 -3.64
N GLU A 401 14.95 -14.17 -4.15
CA GLU A 401 14.80 -15.48 -3.47
C GLU A 401 16.15 -16.19 -3.17
N GLU A 402 17.13 -16.13 -4.09
CA GLU A 402 18.46 -16.72 -3.84
C GLU A 402 19.23 -15.98 -2.74
N MET A 403 19.06 -14.66 -2.68
CA MET A 403 19.74 -13.81 -1.70
C MET A 403 19.07 -13.88 -0.33
N GLU A 404 17.74 -13.95 -0.29
CA GLU A 404 16.92 -14.20 0.90
C GLU A 404 17.44 -15.45 1.61
N PHE A 405 17.59 -16.57 0.89
CA PHE A 405 18.07 -17.83 1.47
C PHE A 405 19.41 -17.70 2.24
N VAL A 406 20.36 -16.93 1.71
CA VAL A 406 21.65 -16.70 2.39
C VAL A 406 21.51 -15.62 3.47
N GLY A 407 20.67 -14.63 3.21
CA GLY A 407 20.33 -13.52 4.09
C GLY A 407 19.71 -13.96 5.41
N ASP A 408 18.77 -14.90 5.37
CA ASP A 408 18.12 -15.51 6.53
C ASP A 408 19.18 -16.12 7.48
N GLY A 409 20.06 -16.96 6.93
CA GLY A 409 21.15 -17.55 7.70
C GLY A 409 22.12 -16.53 8.31
N LEU A 410 22.38 -15.42 7.62
CA LEU A 410 23.18 -14.31 8.15
C LEU A 410 22.45 -13.55 9.26
N LEU A 411 21.17 -13.26 9.07
CA LEU A 411 20.32 -12.54 10.03
C LEU A 411 20.21 -13.33 11.34
N ASP A 412 19.89 -14.62 11.25
CA ASP A 412 19.81 -15.53 12.39
C ASP A 412 21.15 -15.61 13.14
N LEU A 413 22.28 -15.68 12.42
CA LEU A 413 23.60 -15.65 13.03
C LEU A 413 23.86 -14.33 13.79
N TYR A 414 23.62 -13.18 13.16
CA TYR A 414 23.82 -11.88 13.81
C TYR A 414 22.93 -11.71 15.05
N ILE A 415 21.67 -12.14 14.98
CA ILE A 415 20.74 -12.09 16.11
C ILE A 415 21.26 -12.99 17.24
N LYS A 416 21.68 -14.22 16.95
CA LYS A 416 22.20 -15.14 17.96
C LYS A 416 23.47 -14.61 18.64
N GLU A 417 24.38 -14.02 17.87
CA GLU A 417 25.58 -13.38 18.42
C GLU A 417 25.23 -12.17 19.28
N PHE A 418 24.35 -11.28 18.78
CA PHE A 418 23.86 -10.13 19.53
C PHE A 418 23.27 -10.57 20.86
N VAL A 419 22.38 -11.56 20.82
CA VAL A 419 21.72 -12.06 22.02
C VAL A 419 22.72 -12.74 22.97
N SER A 420 23.72 -13.43 22.42
CA SER A 420 24.74 -14.08 23.22
C SER A 420 25.62 -13.08 23.98
N GLU A 421 25.98 -11.98 23.30
CA GLU A 421 26.89 -10.94 23.80
C GLU A 421 26.20 -9.93 24.73
N TYR A 422 24.97 -9.50 24.42
CA TYR A 422 24.28 -8.42 25.14
C TYR A 422 23.34 -8.91 26.25
N TYR A 423 22.90 -10.18 26.21
CA TYR A 423 22.01 -10.73 27.22
C TYR A 423 22.67 -11.86 27.99
N SER A 424 22.75 -11.70 29.30
CA SER A 424 23.07 -12.78 30.23
C SER A 424 21.81 -13.59 30.53
N GLY A 425 21.87 -14.92 30.41
CA GLY A 425 20.74 -15.77 30.73
C GLY A 425 20.95 -17.21 30.29
N GLU A 426 19.97 -18.06 30.62
CA GLU A 426 19.94 -19.44 30.16
C GLU A 426 19.73 -19.51 28.64
N VAL A 427 20.13 -20.63 28.04
CA VAL A 427 20.03 -20.87 26.60
C VAL A 427 18.58 -20.72 26.12
N ALA A 428 17.60 -21.20 26.90
CA ALA A 428 16.18 -21.04 26.58
C ALA A 428 15.77 -19.57 26.49
N ALA A 429 16.31 -18.71 27.37
CA ALA A 429 16.00 -17.29 27.35
C ALA A 429 16.51 -16.62 26.07
N LYS A 430 17.77 -16.91 25.76
CA LYS A 430 18.44 -16.43 24.56
C LYS A 430 17.72 -16.89 23.29
N SER A 431 17.28 -18.14 23.25
CA SER A 431 16.50 -18.66 22.12
C SER A 431 15.20 -17.88 21.92
N SER A 432 14.43 -17.63 22.98
CA SER A 432 13.15 -16.90 22.88
C SER A 432 13.35 -15.44 22.43
N ILE A 433 14.40 -14.77 22.91
CA ILE A 433 14.75 -13.41 22.45
C ILE A 433 15.17 -13.43 20.98
N SER A 434 15.93 -14.45 20.56
CA SER A 434 16.35 -14.62 19.16
C SER A 434 15.14 -14.79 18.25
N THR A 435 14.23 -15.72 18.59
CA THR A 435 12.97 -15.94 17.84
C THR A 435 12.11 -14.68 17.76
N MET A 436 12.14 -13.84 18.80
CA MET A 436 11.41 -12.59 18.84
C MET A 436 11.99 -11.56 17.85
N PHE A 437 13.31 -11.42 17.79
CA PHE A 437 13.96 -10.57 16.78
C PHE A 437 13.80 -11.11 15.36
N SER A 438 13.78 -12.43 15.20
CA SER A 438 13.52 -13.11 13.91
C SER A 438 12.03 -13.26 13.59
N SER A 439 11.12 -12.68 14.38
CA SER A 439 9.69 -12.75 14.06
C SER A 439 9.30 -11.60 13.14
N GLY A 440 8.53 -11.90 12.09
CA GLY A 440 8.16 -10.93 11.05
C GLY A 440 7.65 -9.58 11.53
N GLU A 441 6.89 -9.49 12.62
CA GLU A 441 6.39 -8.20 13.15
C GLU A 441 7.54 -7.28 13.63
N GLN A 442 8.44 -7.81 14.47
CA GLN A 442 9.59 -7.07 14.99
C GLN A 442 10.63 -6.84 13.90
N ALA A 443 10.90 -7.86 13.09
CA ALA A 443 11.82 -7.76 11.96
C ALA A 443 11.36 -6.67 10.98
N THR A 444 10.08 -6.63 10.62
CA THR A 444 9.50 -5.61 9.73
C THR A 444 9.60 -4.21 10.34
N GLU A 445 9.30 -4.07 11.63
CA GLU A 445 9.38 -2.77 12.31
C GLU A 445 10.82 -2.27 12.44
N ILE A 446 11.74 -3.13 12.89
CA ILE A 446 13.12 -2.75 13.17
C ILE A 446 13.89 -2.56 11.87
N PHE A 447 13.76 -3.49 10.93
CA PHE A 447 14.63 -3.56 9.77
C PHE A 447 14.03 -2.85 8.57
N SER A 448 12.77 -3.12 8.23
CA SER A 448 12.19 -2.62 6.99
C SER A 448 11.80 -1.14 7.07
N LYS A 449 11.33 -0.66 8.24
CA LYS A 449 11.00 0.77 8.44
C LYS A 449 12.23 1.64 8.73
N LYS A 450 13.19 1.18 9.54
CA LYS A 450 14.36 2.03 9.89
C LYS A 450 15.35 2.17 8.75
N LEU A 451 15.45 1.17 7.88
CA LEU A 451 16.33 1.17 6.70
C LEU A 451 15.64 1.69 5.44
N SER A 452 14.38 2.13 5.54
CA SER A 452 13.58 2.57 4.40
C SER A 452 13.53 1.56 3.24
N ILE A 453 13.49 0.26 3.55
CA ILE A 453 13.42 -0.81 2.55
C ILE A 453 12.06 -0.81 1.87
N LYS A 454 11.00 -0.50 2.62
CA LYS A 454 9.63 -0.40 2.08
C LYS A 454 9.54 0.62 0.94
N GLU A 455 10.28 1.71 1.01
CA GLU A 455 10.29 2.78 0.03
C GLU A 455 10.95 2.37 -1.28
N ILE A 456 11.91 1.44 -1.22
CA ILE A 456 12.62 0.93 -2.40
C ILE A 456 12.10 -0.41 -2.88
N LEU A 457 11.26 -1.11 -2.11
CA LEU A 457 10.72 -2.43 -2.45
C LEU A 457 9.99 -2.41 -3.81
N CYS A 458 10.40 -3.31 -4.70
CA CYS A 458 9.73 -3.56 -5.96
C CYS A 458 8.87 -4.82 -5.87
N ALA A 459 7.57 -4.63 -5.61
CA ALA A 459 6.61 -5.73 -5.48
C ALA A 459 5.23 -5.36 -6.02
N HIS A 460 4.48 -6.37 -6.47
CA HIS A 460 3.03 -6.29 -6.60
C HIS A 460 2.42 -6.64 -5.23
N ILE A 461 2.01 -5.62 -4.47
CA ILE A 461 1.54 -5.75 -3.08
C ILE A 461 0.10 -6.31 -3.05
N GLU A 462 -0.07 -7.59 -3.40
CA GLU A 462 -1.32 -8.33 -3.16
C GLU A 462 -1.17 -9.40 -2.06
N GLU A 463 0.05 -9.64 -1.57
CA GLU A 463 0.37 -10.62 -0.53
C GLU A 463 0.60 -9.94 0.85
N ASP A 464 1.03 -10.74 1.83
CA ASP A 464 1.40 -10.27 3.16
C ASP A 464 2.62 -9.33 3.10
N GLU A 465 2.36 -8.03 3.24
CA GLU A 465 3.39 -6.99 3.12
C GLU A 465 4.51 -7.17 4.14
N GLU A 466 4.20 -7.63 5.36
CA GLU A 466 5.21 -7.82 6.42
C GLU A 466 6.19 -8.91 6.03
N LYS A 467 5.67 -10.03 5.54
CA LYS A 467 6.50 -11.13 5.05
C LYS A 467 7.39 -10.72 3.87
N ILE A 468 6.84 -10.01 2.87
CA ILE A 468 7.65 -9.55 1.73
C ILE A 468 8.78 -8.62 2.21
N LEU A 469 8.51 -7.76 3.19
CA LEU A 469 9.49 -6.83 3.74
C LEU A 469 10.58 -7.53 4.57
N GLU A 470 10.26 -8.64 5.21
CA GLU A 470 11.19 -9.53 5.91
C GLU A 470 12.13 -10.21 4.92
N ASP A 471 11.59 -10.94 3.95
CA ASP A 471 12.37 -11.64 2.91
C ASP A 471 13.29 -10.66 2.14
N ALA A 472 12.76 -9.49 1.76
CA ALA A 472 13.53 -8.46 1.05
C ALA A 472 14.64 -7.86 1.92
N PHE A 473 14.44 -7.78 3.24
CA PHE A 473 15.48 -7.32 4.14
C PHE A 473 16.62 -8.32 4.26
N GLU A 474 16.32 -9.61 4.38
CA GLU A 474 17.32 -10.68 4.41
C GLU A 474 18.19 -10.66 3.15
N ALA A 475 17.55 -10.61 1.99
CA ALA A 475 18.24 -10.49 0.73
C ALA A 475 19.10 -9.21 0.65
N TYR A 476 18.56 -8.07 1.09
CA TYR A 476 19.28 -6.80 1.15
C TYR A 476 20.50 -6.86 2.07
N LEU A 477 20.40 -7.52 3.22
CA LEU A 477 21.50 -7.72 4.15
C LEU A 477 22.66 -8.51 3.51
N TYR A 478 22.32 -9.55 2.74
CA TYR A 478 23.32 -10.32 1.99
C TYR A 478 23.96 -9.50 0.86
N ALA A 479 23.17 -8.77 0.08
CA ALA A 479 23.69 -7.87 -0.95
C ALA A 479 24.63 -6.81 -0.36
N LEU A 480 24.24 -6.22 0.78
CA LEU A 480 25.05 -5.26 1.51
C LEU A 480 26.39 -5.86 1.97
N LYS A 481 26.37 -7.07 2.53
CA LYS A 481 27.59 -7.80 2.92
C LYS A 481 28.54 -7.97 1.73
N LYS A 482 28.02 -8.40 0.57
CA LYS A 482 28.82 -8.55 -0.67
C LYS A 482 29.45 -7.24 -1.13
N ILE A 483 28.69 -6.14 -1.09
CA ILE A 483 29.16 -4.81 -1.48
C ILE A 483 30.30 -4.35 -0.57
N LEU A 484 30.15 -4.56 0.73
CA LEU A 484 31.14 -4.16 1.73
C LEU A 484 32.41 -5.02 1.66
N ASP A 485 32.30 -6.33 1.39
CA ASP A 485 33.47 -7.18 1.12
C ASP A 485 34.25 -6.70 -0.10
N LYS A 486 33.54 -6.32 -1.18
CA LYS A 486 34.18 -5.73 -2.37
C LYS A 486 34.86 -4.39 -2.08
N CYS A 487 34.39 -3.65 -1.09
CA CYS A 487 34.92 -2.34 -0.70
C CYS A 487 36.13 -2.41 0.21
N PHE A 488 36.14 -3.35 1.16
CA PHE A 488 37.12 -3.36 2.26
C PHE A 488 37.87 -4.69 2.40
N ASN A 489 37.78 -5.57 1.40
CA ASN A 489 38.23 -6.96 1.40
C ASN A 489 37.26 -7.93 2.10
N ASP A 490 37.41 -9.21 1.74
CA ASP A 490 36.63 -10.31 2.26
C ASP A 490 36.56 -10.32 3.79
N ALA A 491 35.41 -10.76 4.31
CA ALA A 491 35.05 -10.81 5.72
C ALA A 491 34.80 -9.45 6.41
N THR A 492 35.25 -8.33 5.83
CA THR A 492 34.94 -7.00 6.39
C THR A 492 33.45 -6.68 6.29
N GLY A 493 32.79 -7.11 5.22
CA GLY A 493 31.35 -6.94 5.06
C GLY A 493 30.53 -7.64 6.12
N TYR A 494 30.98 -8.80 6.60
CA TYR A 494 30.34 -9.48 7.73
C TYR A 494 30.43 -8.65 9.01
N LEU A 495 31.61 -8.13 9.36
CA LEU A 495 31.81 -7.33 10.57
C LEU A 495 30.99 -6.04 10.55
N LEU A 496 30.95 -5.36 9.40
CA LEU A 496 30.20 -4.12 9.23
C LEU A 496 28.69 -4.37 9.25
N CYS A 497 28.19 -5.42 8.59
CA CYS A 497 26.78 -5.79 8.67
C CYS A 497 26.40 -6.19 10.11
N LYS A 498 27.23 -6.96 10.81
CA LYS A 498 27.03 -7.27 12.23
C LYS A 498 26.87 -6.00 13.07
N HIS A 499 27.74 -5.01 12.85
CA HIS A 499 27.67 -3.73 13.57
C HIS A 499 26.39 -2.95 13.26
N ILE A 500 26.00 -2.87 11.98
CA ILE A 500 24.73 -2.28 11.56
C ILE A 500 23.56 -2.96 12.27
N MET A 501 23.54 -4.29 12.29
CA MET A 501 22.50 -5.08 12.97
C MET A 501 22.43 -4.76 14.45
N TYR A 502 23.57 -4.70 15.13
CA TYR A 502 23.64 -4.38 16.55
C TYR A 502 23.10 -2.97 16.84
N SER A 503 23.44 -1.99 16.00
CA SER A 503 22.92 -0.63 16.09
C SER A 503 21.39 -0.56 15.91
N LEU A 504 20.81 -1.45 15.10
CA LEU A 504 19.35 -1.54 14.90
C LEU A 504 18.63 -2.23 16.06
N LEU A 505 19.24 -3.29 16.62
CA LEU A 505 18.69 -4.14 17.67
C LEU A 505 18.81 -3.53 19.08
N LYS A 506 19.92 -2.84 19.38
CA LYS A 506 20.21 -2.28 20.70
C LYS A 506 19.13 -1.35 21.28
N PRO A 507 18.45 -0.50 20.49
CA PRO A 507 17.38 0.37 21.01
C PRO A 507 16.05 -0.35 21.29
N VAL A 508 15.92 -1.63 20.95
CA VAL A 508 14.64 -2.35 21.09
C VAL A 508 14.40 -2.71 22.55
N ASP A 509 13.26 -2.27 23.09
CA ASP A 509 12.87 -2.59 24.46
C ASP A 509 12.38 -4.04 24.56
N ILE A 510 13.24 -4.92 25.09
CA ILE A 510 12.89 -6.33 25.33
C ILE A 510 12.25 -6.58 26.70
N SER A 511 12.04 -5.55 27.52
CA SER A 511 11.55 -5.71 28.89
C SER A 511 10.15 -6.34 28.94
N GLY A 512 9.29 -6.05 27.96
CA GLY A 512 7.98 -6.68 27.82
C GLY A 512 8.06 -8.18 27.47
N ILE A 513 9.11 -8.60 26.76
CA ILE A 513 9.29 -9.98 26.32
C ILE A 513 9.78 -10.88 27.46
N TYR A 514 10.72 -10.37 28.26
CA TYR A 514 11.14 -11.02 29.51
C TYR A 514 9.95 -11.29 30.45
N LYS A 515 8.97 -10.38 30.46
CA LYS A 515 7.78 -10.52 31.30
C LYS A 515 6.82 -11.61 30.81
N HIS A 516 6.67 -11.82 29.49
CA HIS A 516 5.52 -12.58 28.97
C HIS A 516 5.83 -13.83 28.10
N LYS A 517 7.02 -13.95 27.49
CA LYS A 517 7.26 -14.98 26.46
C LYS A 517 8.46 -15.89 26.69
N VAL A 518 9.47 -15.43 27.44
CA VAL A 518 10.78 -16.10 27.49
C VAL A 518 10.79 -17.33 28.38
N PHE A 519 10.00 -17.33 29.44
CA PHE A 519 9.77 -18.48 30.31
C PHE A 519 8.29 -18.60 30.62
N PRO A 520 7.75 -19.83 30.73
CA PRO A 520 6.41 -20.02 31.30
C PRO A 520 6.38 -19.28 32.64
N PRO A 521 5.45 -18.32 32.84
CA PRO A 521 5.38 -17.51 34.06
C PRO A 521 5.42 -18.33 35.35
N LYS A 522 4.88 -19.56 35.31
CA LYS A 522 4.96 -20.55 36.38
C LYS A 522 6.39 -20.96 36.74
N THR A 523 7.22 -21.28 35.74
CA THR A 523 8.63 -21.65 35.95
C THR A 523 9.40 -20.47 36.57
N ARG A 524 9.15 -19.26 36.07
CA ARG A 524 9.82 -18.06 36.57
C ARG A 524 9.41 -17.73 38.00
N LEU A 525 8.13 -17.89 38.31
CA LEU A 525 7.64 -17.77 39.68
C LEU A 525 8.29 -18.83 40.59
N LYS A 526 8.40 -20.09 40.14
CA LYS A 526 9.10 -21.14 40.90
C LYS A 526 10.56 -20.78 41.18
N GLU A 527 11.30 -20.29 40.19
CA GLU A 527 12.69 -19.87 40.37
C GLU A 527 12.83 -18.72 41.39
N LEU A 528 11.93 -17.75 41.36
CA LEU A 528 11.89 -16.67 42.36
C LEU A 528 11.71 -17.25 43.77
N PHE A 529 10.83 -18.24 43.93
CA PHE A 529 10.63 -18.94 45.20
C PHE A 529 11.86 -19.74 45.63
N ASP A 530 12.45 -20.51 44.72
CA ASP A 530 13.64 -21.32 44.98
C ASP A 530 14.84 -20.42 45.39
N GLU A 531 15.01 -19.25 44.75
CA GLU A 531 16.04 -18.26 45.11
C GLU A 531 15.80 -17.65 46.50
N GLN A 532 14.59 -17.19 46.79
CA GLN A 532 14.25 -16.64 48.12
C GLN A 532 14.40 -17.68 49.23
N GLN A 533 14.06 -18.95 48.96
CA GLN A 533 14.29 -20.05 49.89
C GLN A 533 15.78 -20.28 50.15
N SER A 534 16.62 -20.14 49.12
CA SER A 534 18.07 -20.27 49.26
C SER A 534 18.70 -19.16 50.12
N LEU A 535 18.12 -17.94 50.10
CA LEU A 535 18.53 -16.81 50.92
C LEU A 535 18.10 -16.96 52.40
N ASN A 536 16.99 -17.67 52.65
CA ASN A 536 16.40 -17.86 53.99
C ASN A 536 16.86 -19.13 54.72
N LYS A 537 17.97 -19.77 54.31
CA LYS A 537 18.46 -21.05 54.88
C LYS A 537 18.76 -21.08 56.39
N ASN A 538 18.72 -19.93 57.09
CA ASN A 538 19.02 -19.81 58.52
C ASN A 538 17.77 -19.72 59.43
N THR A 539 16.56 -19.82 58.89
CA THR A 539 15.32 -19.85 59.69
C THR A 539 14.71 -21.24 59.64
N GLU A 540 14.52 -21.91 60.78
CA GLU A 540 13.91 -23.25 60.93
C GLU A 540 12.45 -23.36 60.43
N THR A 541 11.92 -22.34 59.78
CA THR A 541 10.54 -22.30 59.27
C THR A 541 10.42 -22.99 57.92
N ASN A 542 9.79 -24.17 57.93
CA ASN A 542 9.07 -24.90 56.87
C ASN A 542 9.58 -24.78 55.42
N TYR A 543 9.96 -25.92 54.83
CA TYR A 543 10.24 -26.10 53.40
C TYR A 543 9.06 -25.63 52.54
N TRP A 544 9.22 -24.48 51.87
CA TRP A 544 8.35 -24.03 50.80
C TRP A 544 8.45 -24.99 49.62
N ASN A 545 7.33 -25.58 49.18
CA ASN A 545 7.26 -26.41 47.98
C ASN A 545 6.26 -25.77 47.02
N PHE A 546 6.77 -25.15 45.94
CA PHE A 546 5.96 -24.48 44.93
C PHE A 546 4.81 -25.35 44.40
N ASN A 547 5.01 -26.66 44.29
CA ASN A 547 3.98 -27.60 43.82
C ASN A 547 2.86 -27.84 44.83
N ASN A 548 3.05 -27.50 46.11
CA ASN A 548 2.06 -27.62 47.18
C ASN A 548 1.40 -26.27 47.54
N THR A 549 1.96 -25.15 47.11
CA THR A 549 1.60 -23.80 47.62
C THR A 549 0.63 -23.01 46.75
N TYR A 550 0.37 -23.38 45.50
CA TYR A 550 -0.66 -22.70 44.72
C TYR A 550 -1.93 -23.55 44.61
N LYS A 551 -3.01 -23.03 45.20
CA LYS A 551 -4.36 -23.60 45.13
C LYS A 551 -5.22 -22.65 44.32
N ILE A 552 -6.04 -23.21 43.44
CA ILE A 552 -7.02 -22.47 42.67
C ILE A 552 -8.30 -22.46 43.49
N TYR A 553 -8.79 -21.28 43.80
CA TYR A 553 -10.05 -21.10 44.52
C TYR A 553 -11.13 -20.60 43.56
N ASP A 554 -12.35 -21.10 43.73
CA ASP A 554 -13.52 -20.52 43.07
C ASP A 554 -13.92 -19.17 43.71
N ALA A 555 -14.98 -18.55 43.19
CA ALA A 555 -15.50 -17.29 43.71
C ALA A 555 -16.05 -17.39 45.16
N LYS A 556 -16.28 -18.61 45.67
CA LYS A 556 -16.77 -18.87 47.04
C LYS A 556 -15.62 -19.14 48.02
N GLY A 557 -14.39 -19.27 47.53
CA GLY A 557 -13.21 -19.57 48.34
C GLY A 557 -12.97 -21.06 48.57
N ASP A 558 -13.61 -21.93 47.78
CA ASP A 558 -13.41 -23.38 47.84
C ASP A 558 -12.25 -23.81 46.93
N ILE A 559 -11.45 -24.78 47.39
CA ILE A 559 -10.31 -25.30 46.62
C ILE A 559 -10.83 -26.17 45.48
N ILE A 560 -10.55 -25.77 44.24
CA ILE A 560 -10.89 -26.56 43.06
C ILE A 560 -9.72 -27.51 42.73
N ARG A 561 -9.96 -28.81 42.66
CA ARG A 561 -8.95 -29.76 42.14
C ARG A 561 -8.92 -29.70 40.62
N SER A 562 -7.74 -29.80 40.02
CA SER A 562 -7.54 -29.60 38.58
C SER A 562 -8.39 -30.49 37.66
N LYS A 563 -8.89 -31.64 38.16
CA LYS A 563 -9.72 -32.59 37.41
C LYS A 563 -11.22 -32.27 37.44
N GLU A 564 -11.65 -31.32 38.26
CA GLU A 564 -13.07 -30.98 38.52
C GLU A 564 -13.55 -29.73 37.73
N LEU A 565 -12.64 -29.06 37.01
CA LEU A 565 -12.90 -27.84 36.21
C LEU A 565 -13.57 -28.13 34.85
N LYS A 566 -14.76 -28.75 34.83
CA LYS A 566 -15.42 -29.15 33.56
C LYS A 566 -16.40 -28.13 32.97
N GLU A 567 -16.87 -27.13 33.72
CA GLU A 567 -17.82 -26.13 33.21
C GLU A 567 -17.40 -24.71 33.64
N TRP A 568 -17.32 -23.81 32.67
CA TRP A 568 -16.84 -22.44 32.83
C TRP A 568 -17.98 -21.55 33.31
N ASP A 569 -18.14 -21.42 34.62
CA ASP A 569 -18.87 -20.28 35.16
C ASP A 569 -17.90 -19.11 35.36
N LYS A 570 -18.34 -17.87 35.04
CA LYS A 570 -17.55 -16.62 34.97
C LYS A 570 -16.97 -16.18 36.32
N THR A 571 -16.15 -17.02 36.91
CA THR A 571 -15.66 -16.92 38.28
C THR A 571 -14.30 -16.25 38.31
N GLN A 572 -14.08 -15.36 39.27
CA GLN A 572 -12.74 -14.88 39.61
C GLN A 572 -11.96 -16.07 40.14
N LEU A 573 -10.83 -16.37 39.52
CA LEU A 573 -9.91 -17.39 40.02
C LEU A 573 -8.93 -16.68 40.94
N THR A 574 -8.97 -17.06 42.22
CA THR A 574 -8.01 -16.57 43.19
C THR A 574 -6.90 -17.60 43.31
N ILE A 575 -5.68 -17.19 42.96
CA ILE A 575 -4.51 -18.01 43.24
C ILE A 575 -3.92 -17.52 44.56
N ARG A 576 -3.77 -18.48 45.49
CA ARG A 576 -3.08 -18.24 46.76
C ARG A 576 -1.64 -18.65 46.63
N LEU A 577 -0.73 -17.81 47.08
CA LEU A 577 0.66 -18.19 47.35
C LEU A 577 0.92 -17.96 48.83
N ASP A 578 1.30 -19.02 49.53
CA ASP A 578 1.84 -18.90 50.86
C ASP A 578 3.32 -18.46 50.71
N PHE A 579 3.60 -17.19 51.01
CA PHE A 579 4.92 -16.59 51.29
C PHE A 579 4.89 -16.15 52.78
N PRO A 580 5.92 -15.59 53.45
CA PRO A 580 5.86 -15.27 54.88
C PRO A 580 4.63 -14.44 55.30
N GLU A 581 4.02 -13.72 54.35
CA GLU A 581 2.67 -13.18 54.41
C GLU A 581 1.77 -13.85 53.34
N ARG A 582 0.49 -14.05 53.66
CA ARG A 582 -0.48 -14.68 52.75
C ARG A 582 -0.86 -13.70 51.64
N PHE A 583 -0.56 -14.04 50.38
CA PHE A 583 -0.97 -13.23 49.24
C PHE A 583 -2.06 -13.93 48.44
N MET A 584 -3.14 -13.20 48.19
CA MET A 584 -4.22 -13.59 47.28
C MET A 584 -4.25 -12.59 46.13
N ILE A 585 -4.10 -13.10 44.91
CA ILE A 585 -4.34 -12.30 43.71
C ILE A 585 -5.54 -12.91 43.00
N SER A 586 -6.59 -12.11 42.88
CA SER A 586 -7.77 -12.45 42.07
C SER A 586 -7.52 -12.01 40.64
N VAL A 587 -7.52 -12.96 39.72
CA VAL A 587 -7.34 -12.68 38.30
C VAL A 587 -8.68 -12.80 37.60
N PRO A 588 -9.12 -11.78 36.86
CA PRO A 588 -10.35 -11.87 36.08
C PRO A 588 -10.24 -13.01 35.06
N SER A 589 -11.19 -13.94 35.03
CA SER A 589 -11.29 -14.99 34.01
C SER A 589 -11.85 -14.43 32.69
N TYR A 590 -11.28 -13.33 32.21
CA TYR A 590 -11.69 -12.77 30.92
C TYR A 590 -10.99 -13.54 29.81
N THR A 591 -11.67 -14.56 29.30
CA THR A 591 -11.85 -14.83 27.86
C THR A 591 -12.77 -16.04 27.72
N GLU A 592 -13.75 -15.94 26.82
CA GLU A 592 -14.77 -16.99 26.59
C GLU A 592 -14.20 -18.29 25.97
N THR A 593 -12.88 -18.43 25.77
CA THR A 593 -12.28 -19.58 25.06
C THR A 593 -10.83 -19.99 25.43
N GLY A 594 -10.22 -19.50 26.53
CA GLY A 594 -8.83 -19.89 26.85
C GLY A 594 -8.71 -21.19 27.66
N PRO A 595 -7.83 -22.17 27.34
CA PRO A 595 -7.61 -23.36 28.19
C PRO A 595 -7.05 -22.97 29.58
N GLN A 596 -7.27 -23.79 30.63
CA GLN A 596 -6.76 -23.63 32.02
C GLN A 596 -5.34 -23.04 32.11
N LYS A 597 -4.47 -23.43 31.18
CA LYS A 597 -3.10 -22.96 31.01
C LYS A 597 -2.98 -21.43 30.88
N GLN A 598 -3.93 -20.76 30.23
CA GLN A 598 -3.95 -19.31 30.04
C GLN A 598 -4.27 -18.56 31.35
N VAL A 599 -5.21 -19.06 32.14
CA VAL A 599 -5.54 -18.43 33.43
C VAL A 599 -4.39 -18.60 34.42
N GLU A 600 -3.81 -19.81 34.49
CA GLU A 600 -2.61 -20.08 35.28
C GLU A 600 -1.46 -19.17 34.84
N MET A 601 -1.29 -18.95 33.53
CA MET A 601 -0.29 -18.04 32.98
C MET A 601 -0.52 -16.59 33.41
N ASN A 602 -1.74 -16.07 33.27
CA ASN A 602 -2.10 -14.70 33.66
C ASN A 602 -1.90 -14.45 35.17
N ALA A 603 -2.21 -15.45 36.00
CA ALA A 603 -2.00 -15.34 37.43
C ALA A 603 -0.54 -15.37 37.84
N CYS A 604 0.25 -16.26 37.25
CA CYS A 604 1.70 -16.23 37.47
C CYS A 604 2.32 -14.90 37.01
N LEU A 605 1.83 -14.29 35.92
CA LEU A 605 2.24 -12.95 35.48
C LEU A 605 1.90 -11.87 36.52
N ALA A 606 0.68 -11.87 37.05
CA ALA A 606 0.27 -10.92 38.07
C ALA A 606 1.11 -11.04 39.35
N PHE A 607 1.49 -12.26 39.74
CA PHE A 607 2.43 -12.47 40.85
C PHE A 607 3.84 -11.96 40.56
N LEU A 608 4.38 -12.24 39.38
CA LEU A 608 5.69 -11.74 38.98
C LEU A 608 5.73 -10.20 38.98
N GLU A 609 4.67 -9.56 38.48
CA GLU A 609 4.53 -8.10 38.51
C GLU A 609 4.44 -7.57 39.96
N PHE A 610 3.63 -8.21 40.80
CA PHE A 610 3.50 -7.87 42.21
C PHE A 610 4.85 -7.94 42.96
N PHE A 611 5.59 -9.03 42.78
CA PHE A 611 6.91 -9.21 43.38
C PHE A 611 7.92 -8.21 42.84
N SER A 612 7.92 -7.96 41.53
CA SER A 612 8.76 -6.94 40.89
C SER A 612 8.53 -5.55 41.47
N ASN A 613 7.27 -5.15 41.68
CA ASN A 613 6.91 -3.86 42.26
C ASN A 613 7.36 -3.68 43.71
N ARG A 614 7.72 -4.78 44.39
CA ARG A 614 8.26 -4.78 45.76
C ARG A 614 9.77 -5.00 45.81
N GLY A 615 10.44 -4.92 44.66
CA GLY A 615 11.90 -5.11 44.56
C GLY A 615 12.35 -6.57 44.56
N TYR A 616 11.42 -7.53 44.60
CA TYR A 616 11.71 -8.95 44.37
C TYR A 616 11.77 -9.21 42.87
N VAL A 617 12.83 -8.71 42.25
CA VAL A 617 13.13 -8.96 40.86
C VAL A 617 14.10 -10.12 40.81
N LEU A 618 13.78 -11.16 40.03
CA LEU A 618 14.81 -12.10 39.57
C LEU A 618 15.78 -11.28 38.72
N LYS A 619 16.81 -10.72 39.34
CA LYS A 619 17.82 -9.98 38.62
C LYS A 619 18.37 -10.95 37.57
N PRO A 620 18.39 -10.58 36.27
CA PRO A 620 19.28 -11.28 35.35
C PRO A 620 20.63 -11.35 36.05
N LYS A 621 21.35 -12.49 35.96
CA LYS A 621 22.72 -12.55 36.45
C LYS A 621 23.56 -11.61 35.58
N GLU A 622 23.46 -10.30 35.84
CA GLU A 622 24.16 -9.23 35.15
C GLU A 622 25.64 -9.42 35.44
N LYS A 623 26.31 -10.19 34.59
CA LYS A 623 27.75 -10.01 34.43
C LYS A 623 27.92 -8.66 33.74
N TYR A 624 28.29 -7.66 34.55
CA TYR A 624 28.88 -6.39 34.14
C TYR A 624 29.60 -6.47 32.79
N PHE A 625 29.05 -5.84 31.75
CA PHE A 625 29.78 -5.62 30.50
C PHE A 625 29.28 -4.35 29.82
N TYR A 626 29.64 -3.19 30.39
CA TYR A 626 29.43 -1.89 29.74
C TYR A 626 30.73 -1.20 29.25
N ASN A 627 31.90 -1.84 29.39
CA ASN A 627 33.20 -1.16 29.17
C ASN A 627 34.16 -1.81 28.15
N ARG A 628 33.71 -2.65 27.21
CA ARG A 628 34.65 -3.30 26.24
C ARG A 628 34.42 -3.05 24.75
N VAL A 629 33.47 -2.21 24.35
CA VAL A 629 33.23 -1.91 22.92
C VAL A 629 33.33 -0.41 22.64
N LYS A 630 34.45 0.18 23.04
CA LYS A 630 34.88 1.51 22.57
C LYS A 630 36.28 1.40 21.99
#